data_AF-A0A498G5X3-F1
#
_entry.id   AF-A0A498G5X3-F1
#
_cell.length_a   1.000
_cell.length_b   1.000
_cell.length_c   1.000
_cell.angle_alpha   90.00
_cell.angle_beta   90.00
_cell.angle_gamma   90.00
#
_symmetry.space_group_name_H-M   'P 1'
#
loop_
_entity.id
_entity.type
_entity.pdbx_description
1 polymer ?
#
loop_
_entity_poly.entity_id
_entity_poly.type
_entity_poly.pdbx_seq_one_letter_code
_entity_poly.pdbx_strand_id
1 'polypeptide(L)'
;MLRSLAESGLGYVFANFGTDHTPLIGAARLREADEAIPEFVVCPHEFGAMFAAYGYAAVAGDPEAVFVHVDVGTQHLGAAISAVDHR
;
A
#
# COMPACT_ATOMS: atom_id res chain seq x y z
N MET A 1 -12.77 -0.98 6.91
CA MET A 1 -11.42 -1.26 6.39
C MET A 1 -10.55 -0.01 6.37
N LEU A 2 -10.75 0.94 5.45
CA LEU A 2 -9.82 2.09 5.29
C LEU A 2 -9.69 2.96 6.54
N ARG A 3 -10.80 3.24 7.24
CA ARG A 3 -10.77 3.91 8.55
C ARG A 3 -9.97 3.13 9.59
N SER A 4 -10.11 1.81 9.62
CA SER A 4 -9.34 0.95 10.52
C SER A 4 -7.84 0.95 10.21
N LEU A 5 -7.46 1.13 8.93
CA LEU A 5 -6.06 1.33 8.55
C LEU A 5 -5.54 2.66 9.13
N ALA A 6 -6.28 3.74 8.95
CA ALA A 6 -5.91 5.05 9.51
C ALA A 6 -5.86 5.05 11.05
N GLU A 7 -6.81 4.40 11.71
CA GLU A 7 -6.82 4.20 13.17
C GLU A 7 -5.60 3.40 13.66
N SER A 8 -4.99 2.59 12.78
CA SER A 8 -3.75 1.86 13.05
C SER A 8 -2.48 2.69 12.78
N GLY A 9 -2.62 3.98 12.49
CA GLY A 9 -1.50 4.89 12.19
C GLY A 9 -1.04 4.88 10.73
N LEU A 10 -1.74 4.19 9.83
CA LEU A 10 -1.37 4.14 8.41
C LEU A 10 -1.87 5.41 7.70
N GLY A 11 -0.96 6.35 7.46
CA GLY A 11 -1.23 7.54 6.66
C GLY A 11 -1.16 7.29 5.15
N TYR A 12 -0.38 6.30 4.72
CA TYR A 12 -0.13 5.99 3.32
C TYR A 12 -0.33 4.49 3.03
N VAL A 13 -0.83 4.20 1.84
CA VAL A 13 -1.00 2.84 1.32
C VAL A 13 -0.46 2.79 -0.10
N PHE A 14 0.56 1.96 -0.30
CA PHE A 14 1.20 1.79 -1.60
C PHE A 14 0.47 0.71 -2.39
N ALA A 15 0.06 1.00 -3.61
CA ALA A 15 -0.80 0.09 -4.36
C ALA A 15 -0.51 0.10 -5.86
N ASN A 16 -0.44 -1.09 -6.45
CA ASN A 16 -0.63 -1.26 -7.87
C ASN A 16 -2.10 -1.60 -8.15
N PHE A 17 -2.87 -0.62 -8.61
CA PHE A 17 -4.29 -0.81 -8.89
C PHE A 17 -4.52 -1.49 -10.24
N GLY A 18 -5.61 -2.25 -10.29
CA GLY A 18 -6.06 -2.97 -11.46
C GLY A 18 -7.57 -3.14 -11.39
N THR A 19 -8.15 -3.87 -12.33
CA THR A 19 -9.61 -3.93 -12.50
C THR A 19 -10.34 -4.42 -11.25
N ASP A 20 -9.71 -5.29 -10.46
CA ASP A 20 -10.28 -5.86 -9.24
C ASP A 20 -10.37 -4.86 -8.08
N HIS A 21 -9.71 -3.70 -8.20
CA HIS A 21 -9.58 -2.70 -7.14
C HIS A 21 -10.48 -1.48 -7.34
N THR A 22 -11.46 -1.56 -8.24
CA THR A 22 -12.41 -0.46 -8.53
C THR A 22 -13.02 0.18 -7.27
N PRO A 23 -13.45 -0.59 -6.24
CA PRO A 23 -13.95 0.00 -4.99
C PRO A 23 -12.91 0.84 -4.22
N LEU A 24 -11.63 0.46 -4.25
CA LEU A 24 -10.54 1.18 -3.58
C LEU A 24 -10.17 2.47 -4.33
N ILE A 25 -10.21 2.44 -5.67
CA ILE A 25 -10.05 3.64 -6.49
C ILE A 25 -11.16 4.66 -6.18
N GLY A 26 -12.40 4.20 -6.05
CA GLY A 26 -13.51 5.05 -5.62
C GLY A 26 -13.29 5.63 -4.22
N ALA A 27 -12.75 4.85 -3.30
CA ALA A 27 -12.45 5.32 -1.95
C ALA A 27 -11.27 6.31 -1.90
N ALA A 28 -10.27 6.18 -2.78
CA ALA A 28 -9.21 7.17 -2.92
C ALA A 28 -9.78 8.56 -3.26
N ARG A 29 -10.85 8.61 -4.06
CA ARG A 29 -11.55 9.86 -4.38
C ARG A 29 -12.27 10.46 -3.16
N LEU A 30 -12.78 9.62 -2.25
CA LEU A 30 -13.45 10.08 -1.03
C LEU A 30 -12.51 10.78 -0.05
N ARG A 31 -11.20 10.58 -0.18
CA ARG A 31 -10.21 11.25 0.68
C ARG A 31 -10.26 12.78 0.57
N GLU A 32 -10.67 13.32 -0.58
CA GLU A 32 -10.91 14.77 -0.73
C GLU A 32 -11.95 15.30 0.27
N ALA A 33 -12.83 14.44 0.78
CA ALA A 33 -13.90 14.79 1.71
C ALA A 33 -13.71 14.17 3.12
N ASP A 34 -12.81 13.21 3.29
CA ASP A 34 -12.52 12.53 4.57
C ASP A 34 -11.02 12.25 4.68
N GLU A 35 -10.31 13.15 5.36
CA GLU A 35 -8.85 13.09 5.57
C GLU A 35 -8.42 11.87 6.40
N ALA A 36 -9.37 11.23 7.11
CA ALA A 36 -9.12 9.98 7.83
C ALA A 36 -8.97 8.77 6.89
N ILE A 37 -9.14 8.94 5.57
CA ILE A 37 -8.81 7.91 4.59
C ILE A 37 -7.31 8.00 4.27
N PRO A 38 -6.54 6.89 4.36
CA PRO A 38 -5.13 6.88 4.00
C PRO A 38 -4.90 7.32 2.55
N GLU A 39 -3.79 7.98 2.29
CA GLU A 39 -3.38 8.35 0.94
C GLU A 39 -2.95 7.12 0.15
N PHE A 40 -3.47 6.96 -1.07
CA PHE A 40 -2.99 5.91 -1.95
C PHE A 40 -1.83 6.42 -2.80
N VAL A 41 -0.67 5.80 -2.64
CA VAL A 41 0.49 6.00 -3.50
C VAL A 41 0.45 4.97 -4.61
N VAL A 42 0.19 5.42 -5.83
CA VAL A 42 0.07 4.54 -6.99
C VAL A 42 1.46 4.11 -7.45
N CYS A 43 1.66 2.80 -7.54
CA CYS A 43 2.90 2.18 -7.99
C CYS A 43 2.66 1.37 -9.27
N PRO A 44 3.66 1.26 -10.17
CA PRO A 44 3.50 0.52 -11.42
C PRO A 44 3.45 -1.00 -11.23
N HIS A 45 4.09 -1.53 -10.17
CA HIS A 45 4.15 -2.96 -9.84
C HIS A 45 4.28 -3.16 -8.32
N GLU A 46 3.80 -4.30 -7.82
CA GLU A 46 3.81 -4.68 -6.40
C GLU A 46 5.23 -4.77 -5.83
N PHE A 47 6.20 -5.19 -6.65
CA PHE A 47 7.61 -5.22 -6.25
C PHE A 47 8.10 -3.80 -5.90
N GLY A 48 7.85 -2.83 -6.78
CA GLY A 48 8.20 -1.43 -6.52
C GLY A 48 7.41 -0.81 -5.36
N ALA A 49 6.13 -1.18 -5.22
CA ALA A 49 5.29 -0.76 -4.10
C ALA A 49 5.86 -1.18 -2.75
N MET A 50 6.39 -2.40 -2.65
CA MET A 50 7.03 -2.89 -1.43
C MET A 50 8.32 -2.14 -1.09
N PHE A 51 9.21 -1.89 -2.05
CA PHE A 51 10.43 -1.10 -1.76
C PHE A 51 10.13 0.34 -1.39
N ALA A 52 9.11 0.94 -2.01
CA ALA A 52 8.66 2.29 -1.68
C ALA A 52 8.09 2.36 -0.26
N ALA A 53 7.25 1.38 0.11
CA ALA A 53 6.77 1.22 1.47
C ALA A 53 7.95 1.09 2.44
N TYR A 54 8.79 0.07 2.25
CA TYR A 54 9.93 -0.22 3.14
C TYR A 54 10.85 1.00 3.34
N GLY A 55 11.15 1.73 2.26
CA GLY A 55 11.92 2.97 2.34
C GLY A 55 11.21 4.08 3.12
N TYR A 56 9.89 4.19 2.99
CA TYR A 56 9.07 5.12 3.77
C TYR A 56 9.12 4.78 5.26
N ALA A 57 8.83 3.54 5.69
CA ALA A 57 8.90 3.21 7.11
C ALA A 57 10.31 3.38 7.69
N ALA A 58 11.35 3.06 6.92
CA ALA A 58 12.74 3.25 7.35
C ALA A 58 13.10 4.71 7.66
N VAL A 59 12.46 5.68 6.97
CA VAL A 59 12.73 7.11 7.15
C VAL A 59 11.73 7.78 8.10
N ALA A 60 10.44 7.49 7.94
CA ALA A 60 9.37 8.10 8.71
C ALA A 60 9.23 7.49 10.11
N GLY A 61 9.57 6.21 10.29
CA GLY A 61 9.33 5.45 11.52
C GLY A 61 7.85 5.06 11.72
N ASP A 62 6.99 5.42 10.76
CA ASP A 62 5.56 5.09 10.75
C ASP A 62 5.31 3.70 10.15
N PRO A 63 4.21 3.03 10.54
CA PRO A 63 3.79 1.79 9.89
C PRO A 63 3.45 2.00 8.41
N GLU A 64 3.64 0.96 7.60
CA GLU A 64 3.42 0.95 6.16
C GLU A 64 2.41 -0.12 5.74
N ALA A 65 1.75 0.10 4.60
CA ALA A 65 0.85 -0.89 4.01
C ALA A 65 1.02 -0.95 2.50
N VAL A 66 1.01 -2.17 1.96
CA VAL A 66 1.03 -2.44 0.52
C VAL A 66 -0.24 -3.21 0.15
N PHE A 67 -1.03 -2.69 -0.78
CA PHE A 67 -2.06 -3.48 -1.46
C PHE A 67 -1.45 -4.23 -2.64
N VAL A 68 -1.75 -5.52 -2.71
CA VAL A 68 -1.21 -6.42 -3.73
C VAL A 68 -2.31 -7.04 -4.57
N HIS A 69 -2.05 -7.17 -5.87
CA HIS A 69 -2.86 -8.05 -6.71
C HIS A 69 -2.74 -9.50 -6.26
N VAL A 70 -3.80 -10.24 -6.56
CA VAL A 70 -3.81 -11.70 -6.52
C VAL A 70 -2.79 -12.31 -7.50
N ASP A 71 -2.54 -13.61 -7.39
CA ASP A 71 -1.67 -14.40 -8.26
C ASP A 71 -0.24 -13.85 -8.43
N VAL A 72 0.08 -13.28 -9.59
CA VAL A 72 1.42 -12.77 -9.91
C VAL A 72 1.81 -11.55 -9.07
N GLY A 73 0.82 -10.77 -8.60
CA GLY A 73 1.06 -9.66 -7.67
C GLY A 73 1.56 -10.15 -6.31
N THR A 74 0.91 -11.18 -5.76
CA THR A 74 1.34 -11.84 -4.53
C THR A 74 2.71 -12.47 -4.67
N GLN A 75 3.04 -13.06 -5.83
CA GLN A 75 4.37 -13.63 -6.09
C GLN A 75 5.46 -12.55 -6.11
N HIS A 76 5.21 -11.40 -6.74
CA HIS A 76 6.14 -10.26 -6.70
C HIS A 76 6.33 -9.73 -5.29
N LEU A 77 5.28 -9.68 -4.48
CA LEU A 77 5.40 -9.31 -3.07
C LEU A 77 6.30 -10.28 -2.30
N GLY A 78 6.12 -11.59 -2.49
CA GLY A 78 6.93 -12.61 -1.82
C GLY A 78 8.43 -12.46 -2.12
N ALA A 79 8.78 -12.19 -3.37
CA ALA A 79 10.17 -11.91 -3.75
C ALA A 79 10.70 -10.62 -3.09
N ALA A 80 9.87 -9.57 -3.00
CA ALA A 80 10.25 -8.32 -2.36
C ALA A 80 10.44 -8.47 -0.85
N ILE A 81 9.56 -9.22 -0.15
CA ILE A 81 9.72 -9.52 1.28
C ILE A 81 11.06 -10.21 1.52
N SER A 82 11.40 -11.25 0.76
CA SER A 82 12.69 -11.93 0.92
C SER A 82 13.90 -11.04 0.66
N ALA A 83 13.74 -9.94 -0.09
CA ALA A 83 14.83 -9.03 -0.41
C ALA A 83 15.05 -7.96 0.67
N VAL A 84 13.98 -7.55 1.38
CA VAL A 84 14.04 -6.55 2.45
C VAL A 84 14.14 -7.17 3.85
N ASP A 85 13.72 -8.43 4.00
CA ASP A 85 13.81 -9.17 5.24
C ASP A 85 15.20 -9.79 5.40
N HIS A 86 16.07 -9.16 6.19
CA HIS A 86 17.45 -9.59 6.43
C HIS A 86 17.59 -10.50 7.68
N ARG A 87 16.58 -11.34 7.94
CA ARG A 87 16.57 -12.27 9.08
C ARG A 87 17.29 -13.56 8.77
#